data_AF-A0A1N7A770-F1
#
_entry.id   AF-A0A1N7A770-F1
#
_cell.length_a   1.000
_cell.length_b   1.000
_cell.length_c   1.000
_cell.angle_alpha   90.00
_cell.angle_beta   90.00
_cell.angle_gamma   90.00
#
_symmetry.space_group_name_H-M   'P 1'
#
loop_
_entity.id
_entity.type
_entity.pdbx_description
1 polymer ?
#
loop_
_entity_poly.entity_id
_entity_poly.type
_entity_poly.pdbx_seq_one_letter_code
_entity_poly.pdbx_strand_id
1 'polypeptide(L)'
;MADQLASMAERVEDVHFCEVSVPEGLSVLLQRMIGEMEVRIKKEDLILFPTIRRGGILGIKQPITVMRANHAGHLRQLLAVRFEGRRAWSCRPIGQSRGKPDL
;
A
#
# COMPACT_ATOMS: atom_id res chain seq x y z
N MET A 1 0.37 14.18 3.66
CA MET A 1 -1.01 13.62 3.64
C MET A 1 -1.02 12.13 3.34
N ALA A 2 -0.25 11.63 2.36
CA ALA A 2 -0.23 10.21 2.04
C ALA A 2 0.14 9.32 3.25
N ASP A 3 1.15 9.73 4.03
CA ASP A 3 1.58 8.99 5.25
C ASP A 3 0.54 8.96 6.36
N GLN A 4 -0.39 9.92 6.38
CA GLN A 4 -1.44 9.94 7.40
C GLN A 4 -2.40 8.77 7.22
N LEU A 5 -2.64 8.34 5.98
CA LEU A 5 -3.52 7.20 5.71
C LEU A 5 -2.89 5.88 6.20
N ALA A 6 -1.58 5.70 6.00
CA ALA A 6 -0.85 4.56 6.52
C ALA A 6 -0.87 4.51 8.06
N SER A 7 -0.62 5.65 8.71
CA SER A 7 -0.68 5.75 10.19
C SER A 7 -2.09 5.51 10.74
N MET A 8 -3.14 5.96 10.04
CA MET A 8 -4.51 5.65 10.41
C MET A 8 -4.83 4.17 10.27
N ALA A 9 -4.34 3.51 9.22
CA ALA A 9 -4.52 2.07 9.03
C ALA A 9 -3.82 1.26 10.12
N GLU A 10 -2.60 1.63 10.51
CA GLU A 10 -1.85 1.02 11.62
C GLU A 10 -2.64 1.09 12.93
N ARG A 11 -3.19 2.27 13.25
CA ARG A 11 -4.03 2.45 14.44
C ARG A 11 -5.30 1.60 14.43
N VAL A 12 -5.92 1.42 13.26
CA VAL A 12 -7.09 0.54 13.10
C VAL A 12 -6.70 -0.91 13.32
N GLU A 13 -5.59 -1.35 12.75
CA GLU A 13 -5.05 -2.71 12.93
C GLU A 13 -4.71 -3.00 14.39
N ASP A 14 -4.07 -2.05 15.09
CA ASP A 14 -3.69 -2.19 16.50
C ASP A 14 -4.90 -2.24 17.44
N VAL A 15 -5.88 -1.36 17.24
CA VAL A 15 -7.06 -1.26 18.13
C VAL A 15 -8.06 -2.38 17.89
N HIS A 16 -8.24 -2.79 16.63
CA HIS A 16 -9.20 -3.83 16.22
C HIS A 16 -8.54 -5.18 15.95
N PHE A 17 -7.33 -5.39 16.47
CA PHE A 17 -6.69 -6.70 16.47
C PHE A 17 -7.71 -7.74 16.99
N CYS A 18 -7.83 -8.87 16.28
CA CYS A 18 -8.82 -9.95 16.53
C CYS A 18 -10.22 -9.78 15.93
N GLU A 19 -10.57 -8.66 15.32
CA GLU A 19 -11.85 -8.53 14.64
C GLU A 19 -11.79 -9.15 13.24
N VAL A 20 -12.77 -9.98 12.89
CA VAL A 20 -12.83 -10.65 11.57
C VAL A 20 -12.86 -9.66 10.40
N SER A 21 -13.27 -8.41 10.66
CA SER A 21 -13.34 -7.32 9.70
C SER A 21 -12.11 -6.41 9.65
N VAL A 22 -11.10 -6.63 10.50
CA VAL A 22 -9.90 -5.79 10.49
C VAL A 22 -9.10 -6.03 9.20
N PRO A 23 -8.74 -4.98 8.43
CA PRO A 23 -7.98 -5.13 7.20
C PRO A 23 -6.49 -5.29 7.51
N GLU A 24 -6.10 -6.45 8.07
CA GLU A 24 -4.73 -6.74 8.47
C GLU A 24 -3.73 -6.52 7.30
N GLY A 25 -2.63 -5.82 7.57
CA GLY A 25 -1.59 -5.53 6.58
C GLY A 25 -1.90 -4.38 5.62
N LEU A 26 -3.02 -3.66 5.81
CA LEU A 26 -3.34 -2.44 5.06
C LEU A 26 -2.29 -1.35 5.30
N SER A 27 -1.84 -1.17 6.53
CA SER A 27 -0.81 -0.22 6.96
C SER A 27 0.48 -0.40 6.15
N VAL A 28 1.01 -1.63 6.13
CA VAL A 28 2.20 -2.03 5.39
C VAL A 28 2.00 -1.86 3.88
N LEU A 29 0.85 -2.26 3.35
CA LEU A 29 0.54 -2.06 1.94
C LEU A 29 0.56 -0.58 1.55
N LEU A 30 -0.10 0.27 2.35
CA LEU A 30 -0.16 1.70 2.09
C LEU A 30 1.23 2.34 2.13
N GLN A 31 2.07 2.02 3.12
CA GLN A 31 3.44 2.52 3.19
C GLN A 31 4.24 2.17 1.93
N ARG A 32 4.13 0.92 1.46
CA ARG A 32 4.79 0.47 0.23
C ARG A 32 4.26 1.23 -0.99
N MET A 33 2.94 1.35 -1.13
CA MET A 33 2.31 2.05 -2.27
C MET A 33 2.70 3.53 -2.32
N ILE A 34 2.78 4.19 -1.16
CA ILE A 34 3.24 5.59 -1.05
C ILE A 34 4.65 5.70 -1.61
N GLY A 35 5.59 4.88 -1.17
CA GLY A 35 6.97 4.89 -1.67
C GLY A 35 7.06 4.62 -3.18
N GLU A 36 6.31 3.64 -3.69
CA GLU A 36 6.26 3.34 -5.13
C GLU A 36 5.69 4.50 -5.95
N MET A 37 4.66 5.19 -5.44
CA MET A 37 4.05 6.35 -6.07
C MET A 37 4.99 7.55 -6.07
N GLU A 38 5.70 7.83 -4.98
CA GLU A 38 6.67 8.93 -4.92
C GLU A 38 7.79 8.76 -5.96
N VAL A 39 8.33 7.55 -6.10
CA VAL A 39 9.34 7.24 -7.11
C VAL A 39 8.78 7.44 -8.52
N ARG A 40 7.53 7.03 -8.75
CA ARG A 40 6.85 7.18 -10.04
C ARG A 40 6.62 8.66 -10.38
N ILE A 41 6.02 9.43 -9.46
CA ILE A 41 5.73 10.86 -9.64
C ILE A 41 7.02 11.61 -9.96
N LYS A 42 8.12 11.34 -9.24
CA LYS A 42 9.43 11.95 -9.54
C LYS A 42 9.90 11.65 -10.96
N LYS A 43 9.75 10.41 -11.46
CA LYS A 43 10.11 10.07 -12.85
C LYS A 43 9.19 10.75 -13.86
N GLU A 44 7.91 10.84 -13.58
CA GLU A 44 6.94 11.49 -14.46
C GLU A 44 7.23 13.00 -14.56
N ASP A 45 7.41 13.67 -13.42
CA ASP A 45 7.72 15.10 -13.34
C ASP A 45 9.04 15.49 -13.98
N LEU A 46 10.10 14.69 -13.77
CA LEU A 46 11.45 15.03 -14.24
C LEU A 46 11.72 14.59 -15.68
N ILE A 47 11.04 13.55 -16.18
CA ILE A 47 11.37 12.93 -17.46
C ILE A 47 10.17 12.95 -18.42
N LEU A 48 9.05 12.35 -18.01
CA LEU A 48 7.92 12.11 -18.92
C LEU A 48 7.20 13.41 -19.30
N PHE A 49 6.76 14.20 -18.33
CA PHE A 49 6.02 15.44 -18.58
C PHE A 49 6.85 16.47 -19.34
N PRO A 50 8.14 16.71 -19.04
CA PRO A 50 8.97 17.60 -19.85
C PRO A 50 9.11 17.12 -21.30
N THR A 51 9.22 15.80 -21.53
CA THR A 51 9.31 15.22 -22.88
C THR A 51 8.02 15.43 -23.66
N ILE A 52 6.87 15.22 -23.03
CA ILE A 52 5.56 15.48 -23.63
C ILE A 52 5.39 16.98 -23.95
N ARG A 53 5.76 17.88 -23.02
CA ARG A 53 5.64 19.35 -23.21
C ARG A 53 6.51 19.88 -24.35
N ARG A 54 7.64 19.24 -24.66
CA ARG A 54 8.50 19.57 -25.81
C ARG A 54 7.97 19.01 -27.15
N GLY A 55 6.78 18.41 -27.17
CA GLY A 55 6.21 17.78 -28.37
C GLY A 55 6.83 16.43 -28.72
N GLY A 56 7.57 15.80 -27.79
CA GLY A 56 8.14 14.48 -27.98
C GLY A 56 7.05 13.41 -27.97
N ILE A 57 6.62 12.96 -29.15
CA ILE A 57 5.69 11.83 -29.34
C ILE A 57 6.40 10.52 -29.72
N LEU A 58 7.65 10.60 -30.17
CA LEU A 58 8.47 9.41 -30.41
C LEU A 58 8.94 8.84 -29.06
N GLY A 59 8.67 7.56 -28.82
CA GLY A 59 9.15 6.85 -27.62
C GLY A 59 8.27 6.95 -26.37
N ILE A 60 7.17 7.73 -26.37
CA ILE A 60 6.29 7.85 -25.19
C ILE A 60 5.39 6.63 -24.94
N LYS A 61 5.17 5.80 -25.97
CA LYS A 61 4.30 4.62 -25.86
C LYS A 61 4.75 3.65 -24.77
N GLN A 62 6.05 3.38 -24.69
CA GLN A 62 6.61 2.45 -23.70
C GLN A 62 6.45 2.97 -22.25
N PRO A 63 6.85 4.21 -21.91
CA PRO A 63 6.56 4.81 -20.60
C PRO A 63 5.09 4.79 -20.21
N ILE A 64 4.17 5.10 -21.14
CA ILE A 64 2.73 5.08 -20.88
C ILE A 64 2.24 3.65 -20.58
N THR A 65 2.71 2.65 -21.32
CA THR A 65 2.40 1.23 -21.06
C THR A 65 2.84 0.83 -19.65
N VAL A 66 4.07 1.18 -19.27
CA VAL A 66 4.60 0.90 -17.92
C VAL A 66 3.76 1.61 -16.86
N MET A 67 3.41 2.88 -17.06
CA MET A 67 2.55 3.66 -16.15
C MET A 67 1.17 3.00 -15.94
N ARG A 68 0.56 2.48 -17.01
CA ARG A 68 -0.75 1.80 -16.91
C ARG A 68 -0.64 0.44 -16.21
N ALA A 69 0.39 -0.34 -16.49
CA ALA A 69 0.62 -1.64 -15.82
C ALA A 69 0.83 -1.44 -14.31
N ASN A 70 1.61 -0.42 -13.96
CA ASN A 70 1.82 0.07 -12.62
C ASN A 70 0.51 0.41 -11.88
N HIS A 71 -0.39 1.17 -12.52
CA HIS A 71 -1.70 1.52 -11.95
C HIS A 71 -2.56 0.26 -11.73
N ALA A 72 -2.55 -0.67 -12.69
CA ALA A 72 -3.27 -1.93 -12.57
C ALA A 72 -2.73 -2.81 -11.44
N GLY A 73 -1.41 -2.81 -11.20
CA GLY A 73 -0.78 -3.52 -10.08
C GLY A 73 -1.23 -2.97 -8.73
N HIS A 74 -1.22 -1.65 -8.57
CA HIS A 74 -1.71 -0.96 -7.36
C HIS A 74 -3.18 -1.29 -7.06
N LEU A 75 -4.04 -1.32 -8.08
CA LEU A 75 -5.43 -1.73 -7.91
C LEU A 75 -5.56 -3.19 -7.42
N ARG A 76 -4.77 -4.11 -7.98
CA ARG A 76 -4.79 -5.52 -7.55
C ARG A 76 -4.38 -5.68 -6.08
N GLN A 77 -3.36 -4.94 -5.63
CA GLN A 77 -2.91 -4.99 -4.24
C GLN A 77 -3.99 -4.48 -3.27
N LEU A 78 -4.66 -3.37 -3.58
CA LEU A 78 -5.76 -2.84 -2.77
C LEU A 78 -6.94 -3.82 -2.69
N LEU A 79 -7.26 -4.49 -3.80
CA LEU A 79 -8.32 -5.50 -3.82
C LEU A 79 -7.95 -6.71 -2.94
N ALA A 80 -6.69 -7.16 -2.95
CA ALA A 80 -6.24 -8.31 -2.16
C ALA A 80 -6.47 -8.11 -0.65
N VAL A 81 -6.08 -6.96 -0.10
CA VAL A 81 -6.31 -6.62 1.32
C VAL A 81 -7.80 -6.61 1.67
N ARG A 82 -8.67 -6.14 0.76
CA ARG A 82 -10.13 -6.18 0.94
C ARG A 82 -10.71 -7.61 0.98
N PHE A 83 -10.03 -8.59 0.40
CA PHE A 83 -10.48 -10.00 0.39
C PHE A 83 -9.91 -10.82 1.55
N GLU A 84 -8.72 -10.48 2.05
CA GLU A 84 -8.04 -11.19 3.14
C GLU A 84 -8.60 -10.81 4.52
N GLY A 85 -8.98 -9.55 4.74
CA GLY A 85 -9.69 -9.07 5.94
C GLY A 85 -11.13 -9.61 6.13
N ARG A 86 -11.44 -10.78 5.56
CA ARG A 86 -12.68 -11.55 5.80
C ARG A 86 -12.42 -13.00 6.23
N ARG A 87 -11.16 -13.48 6.33
CA ARG A 87 -10.85 -14.92 6.34
C ARG A 87 -9.99 -15.50 7.47
N ALA A 88 -9.63 -14.80 8.55
CA ALA A 88 -8.83 -15.39 9.64
C ALA A 88 -9.51 -15.12 11.01
N TRP A 89 -10.16 -16.11 11.65
CA TRP A 89 -9.66 -17.17 12.56
C TRP A 89 -9.28 -16.71 13.97
N SER A 90 -9.60 -17.57 14.95
CA SER A 90 -9.91 -17.28 16.35
C SER A 90 -8.87 -16.49 17.14
N CYS A 91 -9.31 -15.42 17.80
CA CYS A 91 -8.50 -14.74 18.79
C CYS A 91 -8.84 -15.14 20.23
N ARG A 92 -7.78 -15.38 21.00
CA ARG A 92 -7.82 -15.50 22.47
C ARG A 92 -7.69 -14.08 23.06
N PRO A 93 -8.41 -13.70 24.13
CA PRO A 93 -8.45 -12.32 24.60
C PRO A 93 -7.14 -11.86 25.24
N ILE A 94 -6.89 -10.55 25.16
CA ILE A 94 -5.80 -9.85 25.82
C ILE A 94 -5.91 -10.03 27.34
N GLY A 95 -4.85 -10.59 27.94
CA GLY A 95 -4.77 -10.95 29.37
C GLY A 95 -3.62 -11.89 29.74
N GLN A 96 -2.91 -12.48 28.77
CA GLN A 96 -1.64 -13.18 29.03
C GLN A 96 -0.49 -12.29 28.55
N SER A 97 0.31 -11.83 29.50
CA SER A 97 1.60 -11.19 29.23
C SER A 97 2.43 -12.09 28.31
N ARG A 98 3.21 -11.47 27.40
CA ARG A 98 4.38 -12.15 26.86
C ARG A 98 5.21 -12.56 28.08
N GLY A 99 5.18 -13.83 28.45
CA GLY A 99 6.06 -14.38 29.46
C GLY A 99 7.49 -14.07 29.06
N LYS A 100 8.20 -13.35 29.93
CA LYS A 100 9.67 -13.39 29.93
C LYS A 100 10.07 -14.87 30.05
N PRO A 101 11.03 -15.38 29.26
CA PRO A 101 11.67 -16.63 29.61
C PRO A 101 12.49 -16.39 30.88
N ASP A 102 12.10 -17.05 31.97
CA ASP A 102 12.94 -17.15 33.16
C ASP A 102 14.15 -18.03 32.81
N LEU A 103 15.34 -17.41 32.80
CA LEU A 103 16.63 -18.00 33.11
C LEU A 103 17.45 -16.97 33.88
#